data_AF-A0A7S2GGP3-F1
#
_entry.id   AF-A0A7S2GGP3-F1
#
_cell.length_a   1.000
_cell.length_b   1.000
_cell.length_c   1.000
_cell.angle_alpha   90.00
_cell.angle_beta   90.00
_cell.angle_gamma   90.00
#
_symmetry.space_group_name_H-M   'P 1'
#
loop_
_entity.id
_entity.type
_entity.pdbx_description
1 polymer ?
#
loop_
_entity_poly.entity_id
_entity_poly.type
_entity_poly.pdbx_seq_one_letter_code
_entity_poly.pdbx_strand_id
1 'polypeptide(L)'
;LSAALGLKKPPCPCHRTSHQVLVKVRTGLKEDLMQQKKKAAQKAANNAARAAAEKTAALKTAQQKKKTAAQKAADNAARTAAGKTAALKTAQQKKKTAAQKAADDAAQAAAEKKTAVQRAA
;
A
#
# COMPACT_ATOMS: atom_id res chain seq x y z
N LEU A 1 -48.26 -39.77 -9.79
CA LEU A 1 -47.40 -39.84 -11.00
C LEU A 1 -47.90 -38.93 -12.13
N SER A 2 -49.17 -38.98 -12.53
CA SER A 2 -49.73 -38.11 -13.61
C SER A 2 -49.63 -36.61 -13.32
N ALA A 3 -49.83 -36.22 -12.06
CA ALA A 3 -49.66 -34.84 -11.61
C ALA A 3 -48.23 -34.30 -11.80
N ALA A 4 -47.20 -35.17 -11.71
CA ALA A 4 -45.81 -34.77 -11.92
C ALA A 4 -45.52 -34.37 -13.37
N LEU A 5 -46.33 -34.84 -14.33
CA LEU A 5 -46.31 -34.43 -15.74
C LEU A 5 -47.40 -33.40 -16.08
N GLY A 6 -48.21 -32.95 -15.12
CA GLY A 6 -49.31 -32.00 -15.36
C GLY A 6 -50.53 -32.61 -16.06
N LEU A 7 -50.67 -33.94 -16.06
CA LEU A 7 -51.77 -34.63 -16.75
C LEU A 7 -53.02 -34.70 -15.87
N LYS A 8 -54.18 -34.29 -16.45
CA LYS A 8 -55.50 -34.29 -15.80
C LYS A 8 -56.13 -35.68 -15.60
N LYS A 9 -55.65 -36.72 -16.29
CA LYS A 9 -56.17 -38.10 -16.21
C LYS A 9 -55.05 -39.11 -16.00
N PRO A 10 -55.30 -40.23 -15.28
CA PRO A 10 -54.31 -41.28 -15.11
C PRO A 10 -53.98 -41.96 -16.46
N PRO A 11 -52.74 -42.48 -16.64
CA PRO A 11 -52.34 -43.12 -17.88
C PRO A 11 -53.09 -44.44 -18.04
N CYS A 12 -53.50 -44.80 -19.26
CA CYS A 12 -54.05 -46.14 -19.50
C CYS A 12 -53.01 -47.22 -19.14
N PRO A 13 -53.44 -48.44 -18.80
CA PRO A 13 -52.53 -49.56 -18.52
C PRO A 13 -51.50 -49.79 -19.63
N CYS A 14 -51.92 -49.62 -20.89
CA CYS A 14 -51.10 -49.67 -22.10
C CYS A 14 -49.89 -48.73 -22.12
N HIS A 15 -49.98 -47.55 -21.50
CA HIS A 15 -48.94 -46.51 -21.56
C HIS A 15 -48.29 -46.24 -20.19
N ARG A 16 -48.62 -47.03 -19.16
CA ARG A 16 -48.17 -46.83 -17.78
C ARG A 16 -46.65 -46.88 -17.64
N THR A 17 -45.98 -47.77 -18.38
CA THR A 17 -44.52 -47.94 -18.36
C THR A 17 -43.81 -46.75 -18.98
N SER A 18 -44.22 -46.34 -20.19
CA SER A 18 -43.67 -45.15 -20.86
C SER A 18 -43.84 -43.89 -20.00
N HIS A 19 -45.02 -43.72 -19.40
CA HIS A 19 -45.27 -42.63 -18.46
C HIS A 19 -44.31 -42.66 -17.26
N GLN A 20 -44.03 -43.82 -16.66
CA GLN A 20 -43.06 -43.91 -15.57
C GLN A 20 -41.65 -43.52 -16.00
N VAL A 21 -41.22 -43.93 -17.20
CA VAL A 21 -39.90 -43.57 -17.74
C VAL A 21 -39.80 -42.05 -17.94
N LEU A 22 -40.82 -41.42 -18.53
CA LEU A 22 -40.84 -39.97 -18.74
C LEU A 22 -40.81 -39.18 -17.44
N VAL A 23 -41.53 -39.64 -16.39
CA VAL A 23 -41.44 -39.02 -15.06
C VAL A 23 -40.01 -39.11 -14.52
N LYS A 24 -39.37 -40.28 -14.59
CA LYS A 24 -38.00 -40.49 -14.10
C LYS A 24 -36.97 -39.63 -14.84
N VAL A 25 -37.09 -39.54 -16.17
CA VAL A 25 -36.21 -38.68 -16.99
C VAL A 25 -36.40 -37.22 -16.62
N ARG A 26 -37.65 -36.76 -16.48
CA ARG A 26 -37.93 -35.37 -16.10
C ARG A 26 -37.38 -35.04 -14.71
N THR A 27 -37.48 -35.96 -13.74
CA THR A 27 -36.93 -35.72 -12.39
C THR A 27 -35.40 -35.68 -12.42
N GLY A 28 -34.75 -36.59 -13.14
CA GLY A 28 -33.30 -36.59 -13.30
C GLY A 28 -32.77 -35.31 -13.95
N LEU A 29 -33.38 -34.88 -15.07
CA LEU A 29 -33.03 -33.61 -15.72
C LEU A 29 -33.21 -32.40 -14.81
N LYS A 30 -34.25 -32.39 -13.97
CA LYS A 30 -34.47 -31.31 -12.99
C LYS A 30 -33.38 -31.29 -11.92
N GLU A 31 -32.98 -32.45 -11.42
CA GLU A 31 -31.90 -32.58 -10.44
C GLU A 31 -30.56 -32.15 -11.03
N ASP A 32 -30.22 -32.60 -12.24
CA ASP A 32 -29.01 -32.22 -12.96
C ASP A 32 -28.92 -30.71 -13.18
N LEU A 33 -30.02 -30.08 -13.61
CA LEU A 33 -30.09 -28.64 -13.79
C LEU A 33 -29.87 -27.89 -12.46
N MET A 34 -30.46 -28.37 -11.36
CA MET A 34 -30.24 -27.76 -10.05
C MET A 34 -28.77 -27.89 -9.60
N GLN A 35 -28.16 -29.05 -9.80
CA GLN A 35 -26.74 -29.26 -9.50
C GLN A 35 -25.85 -28.36 -10.35
N GLN A 36 -26.13 -28.23 -11.65
CA GLN A 36 -25.37 -27.36 -12.56
C GLN A 36 -25.47 -25.89 -12.11
N LYS A 37 -26.68 -25.42 -11.78
CA LYS A 37 -26.88 -24.06 -11.25
C LYS A 37 -26.12 -23.82 -9.94
N LYS A 38 -26.13 -24.80 -9.02
CA LYS A 38 -25.37 -24.70 -7.77
C LYS A 38 -23.86 -24.61 -8.02
N LYS A 39 -23.32 -25.45 -8.90
CA LYS A 39 -21.90 -25.41 -9.29
C LYS A 39 -21.53 -24.08 -9.96
N ALA A 40 -22.38 -23.57 -10.85
CA ALA A 40 -22.18 -22.28 -11.50
C ALA A 40 -22.18 -21.11 -10.49
N ALA A 41 -23.14 -21.10 -9.56
CA ALA A 41 -23.21 -20.11 -8.49
C ALA A 41 -21.97 -20.16 -7.58
N GLN A 42 -21.53 -21.36 -7.18
CA GLN A 42 -20.32 -21.54 -6.38
C GLN A 42 -19.08 -21.01 -7.12
N LYS A 43 -18.94 -21.31 -8.41
CA LYS A 43 -17.81 -20.84 -9.22
C LYS A 43 -17.82 -19.31 -9.34
N ALA A 44 -18.98 -18.71 -9.55
CA ALA A 44 -19.14 -17.25 -9.59
C ALA A 44 -18.75 -16.61 -8.25
N ALA A 45 -19.22 -17.16 -7.13
CA ALA A 45 -18.88 -16.68 -5.79
C ALA A 45 -17.37 -16.77 -5.52
N ASN A 46 -16.74 -17.90 -5.86
CA ASN A 46 -15.29 -18.07 -5.71
C ASN A 46 -14.49 -17.07 -6.56
N ASN A 47 -14.92 -16.84 -7.81
CA ASN A 47 -14.28 -15.85 -8.67
C ASN A 47 -14.42 -14.43 -8.12
N ALA A 48 -15.60 -14.06 -7.61
CA ALA A 48 -15.83 -12.77 -7.00
C ALA A 48 -14.98 -12.58 -5.73
N ALA A 49 -14.89 -13.61 -4.88
CA ALA A 49 -14.04 -13.59 -3.69
C ALA A 49 -12.57 -13.40 -4.04
N ARG A 50 -12.08 -14.12 -5.06
CA ARG A 50 -10.70 -13.96 -5.56
C ARG A 50 -10.44 -12.55 -6.07
N ALA A 51 -11.33 -12.01 -6.91
CA ALA A 51 -11.18 -10.65 -7.44
C ALA A 51 -11.18 -9.59 -6.31
N ALA A 52 -12.00 -9.77 -5.28
CA ALA A 52 -12.01 -8.89 -4.11
C ALA A 52 -10.70 -8.99 -3.30
N ALA A 53 -10.17 -10.19 -3.12
CA ALA A 53 -8.89 -10.42 -2.45
C ALA A 53 -7.73 -9.77 -3.23
N GLU A 54 -7.67 -9.94 -4.55
CA GLU A 54 -6.66 -9.33 -5.42
C GLU A 54 -6.70 -7.80 -5.37
N LYS A 55 -7.88 -7.20 -5.45
CA LYS A 55 -8.04 -5.74 -5.29
C LYS A 55 -7.56 -5.27 -3.93
N THR A 56 -7.91 -5.99 -2.87
CA THR A 56 -7.49 -5.65 -1.50
C THR A 56 -5.97 -5.73 -1.33
N ALA A 57 -5.35 -6.78 -1.89
CA ALA A 57 -3.90 -6.93 -1.87
C ALA A 57 -3.21 -5.77 -2.63
N ALA A 58 -3.70 -5.46 -3.84
CA ALA A 58 -3.17 -4.35 -4.64
C ALA A 58 -3.27 -3.00 -3.90
N LEU A 59 -4.41 -2.72 -3.25
CA LEU A 59 -4.60 -1.52 -2.44
C LEU A 59 -3.62 -1.46 -1.26
N LYS A 60 -3.43 -2.57 -0.52
CA LYS A 60 -2.46 -2.63 0.58
C LYS A 60 -1.04 -2.36 0.08
N THR A 61 -0.64 -2.98 -1.02
CA THR A 61 0.69 -2.74 -1.61
C THR A 61 0.85 -1.29 -2.05
N ALA A 62 -0.16 -0.68 -2.67
CA ALA A 62 -0.11 0.72 -3.07
C ALA A 62 0.00 1.67 -1.86
N GLN A 63 -0.74 1.42 -0.79
CA GLN A 63 -0.66 2.18 0.46
C GLN A 63 0.72 2.06 1.11
N GLN A 64 1.28 0.85 1.19
CA GLN A 64 2.63 0.65 1.72
C GLN A 64 3.68 1.40 0.89
N LYS A 65 3.63 1.31 -0.44
CA LYS A 65 4.54 2.06 -1.32
C LYS A 65 4.46 3.56 -1.08
N LYS A 66 3.25 4.12 -0.95
CA LYS A 66 3.05 5.54 -0.62
C LYS A 66 3.66 5.90 0.75
N LYS A 67 3.43 5.08 1.78
CA LYS A 67 4.01 5.29 3.11
C LYS A 67 5.54 5.29 3.06
N THR A 68 6.14 4.31 2.39
CA THR A 68 7.61 4.22 2.24
C THR A 68 8.16 5.42 1.46
N ALA A 69 7.49 5.85 0.40
CA ALA A 69 7.91 7.01 -0.38
C ALA A 69 7.86 8.31 0.44
N ALA A 70 6.76 8.51 1.19
CA ALA A 70 6.62 9.66 2.08
C ALA A 70 7.70 9.68 3.18
N GLN A 71 7.97 8.53 3.79
CA GLN A 71 9.03 8.39 4.79
C GLN A 71 10.41 8.76 4.22
N LYS A 72 10.77 8.17 3.07
CA LYS A 72 12.05 8.49 2.39
C LYS A 72 12.16 9.98 2.05
N ALA A 73 11.08 10.61 1.61
CA ALA A 73 11.07 12.04 1.33
C ALA A 73 11.31 12.88 2.60
N ALA A 74 10.66 12.52 3.71
CA ALA A 74 10.85 13.17 5.00
C ALA A 74 12.29 13.01 5.53
N ASP A 75 12.86 11.80 5.45
CA ASP A 75 14.24 11.53 5.87
C ASP A 75 15.25 12.34 5.05
N ASN A 76 15.06 12.41 3.72
CA ASN A 76 15.90 13.22 2.85
C ASN A 76 15.81 14.73 3.17
N ALA A 77 14.60 15.22 3.43
CA ALA A 77 14.38 16.60 3.83
C ALA A 77 15.06 16.92 5.17
N ALA A 78 14.92 16.03 6.16
CA ALA A 78 15.57 16.15 7.46
C ALA A 78 17.10 16.17 7.34
N ARG A 79 17.67 15.25 6.54
CA ARG A 79 19.12 15.20 6.29
C ARG A 79 19.63 16.47 5.61
N THR A 80 18.87 17.01 4.66
CA THR A 80 19.20 18.26 3.98
C THR A 80 19.19 19.44 4.95
N ALA A 81 18.16 19.54 5.80
CA ALA A 81 18.05 20.58 6.81
C ALA A 81 19.19 20.49 7.84
N ALA A 82 19.52 19.29 8.31
CA ALA A 82 20.64 19.05 9.21
C ALA A 82 21.98 19.46 8.58
N GLY A 83 22.22 19.09 7.31
CA GLY A 83 23.42 19.48 6.58
C GLY A 83 23.57 21.00 6.43
N LYS A 84 22.48 21.71 6.09
CA LYS A 84 22.47 23.18 6.03
C LYS A 84 22.78 23.80 7.40
N THR A 85 22.17 23.27 8.46
CA THR A 85 22.39 23.75 9.83
C THR A 85 23.85 23.55 10.26
N ALA A 86 24.43 22.39 9.95
CA ALA A 86 25.83 22.10 10.23
C ALA A 86 26.75 23.06 9.47
N ALA A 87 26.52 23.26 8.18
CA ALA A 87 27.30 24.20 7.36
C ALA A 87 27.24 25.64 7.89
N LEU A 88 26.05 26.09 8.31
CA LEU A 88 25.88 27.41 8.93
C LEU A 88 26.67 27.53 10.24
N LYS A 89 26.60 26.53 11.12
CA LYS A 89 27.38 26.52 12.37
C LYS A 89 28.88 26.57 12.09
N THR A 90 29.37 25.78 11.13
CA THR A 90 30.79 25.80 10.74
C THR A 90 31.19 27.17 10.18
N ALA A 91 30.37 27.79 9.34
CA ALA A 91 30.64 29.12 8.81
C ALA A 91 30.67 30.18 9.92
N GLN A 92 29.75 30.14 10.87
CA GLN A 92 29.72 31.03 12.02
C GLN A 92 30.95 30.85 12.92
N GLN A 93 31.35 29.60 13.20
CA GLN A 93 32.55 29.30 13.97
C GLN A 93 33.81 29.85 13.28
N LYS A 94 33.98 29.60 11.98
CA LYS A 94 35.11 30.14 11.21
C LYS A 94 35.18 31.67 11.28
N LYS A 95 34.04 32.35 11.14
CA LYS A 95 33.97 33.82 11.28
C LYS A 95 34.39 34.27 12.68
N LYS A 96 33.91 33.59 13.73
CA LYS A 96 34.29 33.91 15.12
C LYS A 96 35.79 33.72 15.35
N THR A 97 36.36 32.62 14.87
CA THR A 97 37.81 32.36 14.97
C THR A 97 38.63 33.40 14.22
N ALA A 98 38.21 33.79 13.00
CA ALA A 98 38.89 34.82 12.23
C ALA A 98 38.85 36.19 12.93
N ALA A 99 37.69 36.57 13.49
CA ALA A 99 37.54 37.80 14.25
C ALA A 99 38.40 37.81 15.53
N GLN A 100 38.44 36.68 16.24
CA GLN A 100 39.28 36.53 17.44
C GLN A 100 40.75 36.71 17.08
N LYS A 101 41.23 36.01 16.05
CA LYS A 101 42.63 36.13 15.60
C LYS A 101 42.99 37.57 15.21
N ALA A 102 42.11 38.27 14.51
CA ALA A 102 42.34 39.67 14.15
C ALA A 102 42.42 40.59 15.38
N ALA A 103 41.61 40.34 16.42
CA ALA A 103 41.68 41.08 17.67
C ALA A 103 42.98 40.80 18.44
N ASP A 104 43.41 39.53 18.48
CA ASP A 104 44.66 39.13 19.14
C ASP A 104 45.88 39.74 18.43
N ASP A 105 45.91 39.68 17.09
CA ASP A 105 46.97 40.29 16.26
C ASP A 105 47.03 41.83 16.48
N ALA A 106 45.88 42.49 16.58
CA ALA A 106 45.82 43.93 16.86
C ALA A 106 46.29 44.29 18.29
N ALA A 107 45.92 43.47 19.27
CA ALA A 107 46.38 43.64 20.66
C ALA A 107 47.90 43.47 20.78
N GLN A 108 48.46 42.48 20.10
CA GLN A 108 49.90 42.27 20.04
C GLN A 108 50.62 43.46 19.40
N ALA A 109 50.14 43.95 18.25
CA ALA A 109 50.72 45.12 17.59
C ALA A 109 50.69 46.38 18.48
N ALA A 110 49.62 46.57 19.26
CA ALA A 110 49.54 47.67 20.22
C ALA A 110 50.55 47.52 21.38
N ALA A 111 50.73 46.31 21.90
CA ALA A 111 51.71 46.01 22.95
C ALA A 111 53.14 46.24 22.47
N GLU A 112 53.48 45.80 21.26
CA GLU A 112 54.79 46.00 20.64
C GLU A 112 55.10 47.50 20.47
N LYS A 113 54.14 48.29 19.99
CA LYS A 113 54.30 49.76 19.90
C LYS A 113 54.56 50.40 21.26
N LYS A 114 53.82 50.00 22.30
CA LYS A 114 54.00 50.55 23.66
C LYS A 114 55.40 50.22 24.20
N THR A 115 55.88 49.00 23.94
CA THR A 115 57.21 48.55 24.38
C THR A 115 58.32 49.30 23.62
N ALA A 116 58.15 49.54 22.32
CA ALA A 116 59.10 50.31 21.52
C ALA A 116 59.22 51.76 22.00
N VAL A 117 58.10 52.41 22.33
CA VAL A 117 58.11 53.77 22.90
C VAL A 117 58.83 53.81 24.25
N GLN A 118 58.61 52.83 25.11
CA GLN A 118 59.30 52.75 26.42
C GLN A 118 60.81 52.52 26.31
N ARG A 119 61.28 51.88 25.23
CA ARG A 119 62.72 51.68 24.99
C ARG A 119 63.42 52.87 24.34
N ALA A 120 62.66 53.81 23.78
CA ALA A 120 63.17 54.99 23.09
C ALA A 120 63.14 56.26 23.95
N ALA A 121 62.59 56.19 25.17
CA ALA A 121 62.55 57.26 26.17
C ALA A 121 63.59 56.98 27.26
#